data_AF-A0A9J7AH69-F1
#
_entry.id   AF-A0A9J7AH69-F1
#
_cell.length_a   1.000
_cell.length_b   1.000
_cell.length_c   1.000
_cell.angle_alpha   90.00
_cell.angle_beta   90.00
_cell.angle_gamma   90.00
#
_symmetry.space_group_name_H-M   'P 1'
#
loop_
_entity.id
_entity.type
_entity.pdbx_description
1 polymer ?
#
loop_
_entity_poly.entity_id
_entity_poly.type
_entity_poly.pdbx_seq_one_letter_code
_entity_poly.pdbx_strand_id
1 'polypeptide(L)'
;MQSDVGVFLANEGSLGISSAAATAAGDLEGKYVSGVSVAEGTGIITVNFGSGALSSQSMTLTPYENTAGGQIAYWECTGLTNASHLPSTCAP
;
A
#
# COMPACT_ATOMS: atom_id res chain seq x y z
N MET A 1 1.95 -8.06 0.49
CA MET A 1 1.42 -6.85 1.13
C MET A 1 -0.06 -6.62 0.82
N GLN A 2 -0.49 -6.32 -0.42
CA GLN A 2 -1.94 -6.14 -0.70
C GLN A 2 -2.79 -7.38 -0.31
N SER A 3 -2.27 -8.58 -0.60
CA SER A 3 -2.92 -9.83 -0.18
C SER A 3 -2.99 -9.97 1.34
N ASP A 4 -1.98 -9.51 2.09
CA ASP A 4 -1.95 -9.62 3.54
C ASP A 4 -2.99 -8.69 4.19
N VAL A 5 -3.12 -7.45 3.67
CA VAL A 5 -4.19 -6.52 4.08
C VAL A 5 -5.56 -7.11 3.76
N GLY A 6 -5.73 -7.71 2.58
CA GLY A 6 -6.98 -8.36 2.18
C GLY A 6 -7.36 -9.57 3.04
N VAL A 7 -6.39 -10.42 3.38
CA VAL A 7 -6.60 -11.57 4.28
C VAL A 7 -6.96 -11.10 5.69
N PHE A 8 -6.27 -10.07 6.19
CA PHE A 8 -6.57 -9.51 7.50
C PHE A 8 -7.99 -8.94 7.56
N LEU A 9 -8.38 -8.14 6.56
CA LEU A 9 -9.73 -7.60 6.44
C LEU A 9 -10.79 -8.71 6.41
N ALA A 10 -10.54 -9.80 5.67
CA ALA A 10 -11.47 -10.92 5.57
C ALA A 10 -11.64 -11.69 6.90
N ASN A 11 -10.59 -11.76 7.73
CA ASN A 11 -10.62 -12.48 9.00
C ASN A 11 -11.16 -11.62 10.16
N GLU A 12 -10.72 -10.37 10.23
CA GLU A 12 -10.95 -9.50 11.40
C GLU A 12 -12.03 -8.43 11.15
N GLY A 13 -12.51 -8.30 9.91
CA GLY A 13 -13.52 -7.30 9.54
C GLY A 13 -13.03 -5.86 9.64
N SER A 14 -11.71 -5.64 9.65
CA SER A 14 -11.08 -4.33 9.73
C SER A 14 -9.81 -4.27 8.88
N LEU A 15 -9.48 -3.10 8.33
CA LEU A 15 -8.21 -2.84 7.64
C LEU A 15 -6.99 -2.78 8.58
N GLY A 16 -7.19 -2.95 9.89
CA GLY A 16 -6.16 -2.78 10.90
C GLY A 16 -5.11 -3.89 10.91
N ILE A 17 -4.17 -3.87 9.97
CA ILE A 17 -3.08 -4.87 9.89
C ILE A 17 -2.36 -5.06 11.23
N SER A 18 -1.94 -6.29 11.54
CA SER A 18 -1.19 -6.59 12.76
C SER A 18 0.23 -6.00 12.71
N SER A 19 0.80 -5.70 13.88
CA SER A 19 2.16 -5.17 14.02
C SER A 19 3.23 -6.08 13.39
N ALA A 20 2.99 -7.39 13.32
CA ALA A 20 3.86 -8.34 12.64
C ALA A 20 3.90 -8.14 11.12
N ALA A 21 2.74 -7.87 10.49
CA ALA A 21 2.68 -7.61 9.05
C ALA A 21 3.25 -6.22 8.70
N ALA A 22 3.04 -5.21 9.57
CA ALA A 22 3.69 -3.91 9.42
C ALA A 22 5.23 -4.03 9.52
N THR A 23 5.73 -4.88 10.41
CA THR A 23 7.17 -5.17 10.55
C THR A 23 7.73 -5.85 9.30
N ALA A 24 7.05 -6.89 8.80
CA ALA A 24 7.46 -7.60 7.59
C ALA A 24 7.47 -6.71 6.33
N ALA A 25 6.62 -5.68 6.28
CA ALA A 25 6.67 -4.68 5.22
C ALA A 25 7.94 -3.81 5.31
N GLY A 26 8.41 -3.48 6.51
CA GLY A 26 9.64 -2.71 6.74
C GLY A 26 10.90 -3.39 6.19
N ASP A 27 10.92 -4.72 6.11
CA ASP A 27 12.03 -5.49 5.54
C ASP A 27 12.01 -5.51 4.00
N LEU A 28 10.96 -4.98 3.36
CA LEU A 28 10.86 -4.95 1.90
C LEU A 28 11.68 -3.81 1.32
N GLU A 29 12.76 -4.20 0.64
CA GLU A 29 13.63 -3.30 -0.09
C GLU A 29 13.91 -3.85 -1.50
N GLY A 30 14.35 -2.99 -2.40
CA GLY A 30 14.72 -3.39 -3.74
C GLY A 30 15.60 -2.36 -4.44
N LYS A 31 16.05 -2.67 -5.65
CA LYS A 31 16.97 -1.82 -6.42
C LYS A 31 16.53 -0.34 -6.52
N TYR A 32 15.23 -0.09 -6.62
CA TYR A 32 14.65 1.25 -6.73
C TYR A 32 13.80 1.64 -5.52
N VAL A 33 13.49 0.68 -4.63
CA VAL A 33 12.61 0.85 -3.48
C VAL A 33 13.48 0.85 -2.23
N SER A 34 13.50 1.98 -1.52
CA SER A 34 14.27 2.14 -0.29
C SER A 34 13.52 1.71 0.97
N GLY A 35 12.25 1.33 0.83
CA GLY A 35 11.47 0.74 1.93
C GLY A 35 9.98 0.73 1.64
N VAL A 36 9.26 -0.11 2.38
CA VAL A 36 7.80 -0.17 2.37
C VAL A 36 7.29 -0.06 3.80
N SER A 37 6.19 0.66 4.00
CA SER A 37 5.49 0.69 5.29
C SER A 37 4.01 0.44 5.09
N VAL A 38 3.36 -0.08 6.13
CA VAL A 38 1.90 -0.19 6.19
C VAL A 38 1.42 0.53 7.44
N ALA A 39 0.51 1.48 7.28
CA ALA A 39 -0.05 2.22 8.39
C ALA A 39 -1.02 1.34 9.19
N GLU A 40 -0.77 1.22 10.50
CA GLU A 40 -1.64 0.51 11.43
C GLU A 40 -3.06 1.09 11.41
N GLY A 41 -4.06 0.24 11.58
CA GLY A 41 -5.47 0.64 11.63
C GLY A 41 -6.10 1.01 10.28
N THR A 42 -5.32 1.30 9.23
CA THR A 42 -5.84 1.75 7.93
C THR A 42 -5.44 0.86 6.75
N GLY A 43 -4.36 0.07 6.89
CA GLY A 43 -3.88 -0.79 5.82
C GLY A 43 -3.30 -0.03 4.62
N ILE A 44 -3.10 1.30 4.76
CA ILE A 44 -2.47 2.14 3.73
C ILE A 44 -1.02 1.72 3.58
N ILE A 45 -0.61 1.43 2.35
CA ILE A 45 0.75 1.00 2.02
C ILE A 45 1.52 2.19 1.45
N THR A 46 2.70 2.50 1.97
CA THR A 46 3.60 3.51 1.40
C THR A 46 4.86 2.84 0.88
N VAL A 47 5.18 3.09 -0.39
CA VAL A 47 6.41 2.62 -1.05
C VAL A 47 7.33 3.81 -1.26
N ASN A 48 8.51 3.76 -0.66
CA ASN A 48 9.52 4.81 -0.80
C ASN A 48 10.52 4.43 -1.88
N PHE A 49 10.81 5.36 -2.79
CA PHE A 49 11.78 5.15 -3.87
C PHE A 49 13.10 5.83 -3.56
N GLY A 50 14.20 5.07 -3.60
CA GLY A 50 15.55 5.55 -3.28
C GLY A 50 16.43 5.84 -4.49
N SER A 51 15.96 5.54 -5.71
CA SER A 51 16.77 5.64 -6.92
C SER A 51 15.91 5.79 -8.18
N GLY A 52 16.55 6.17 -9.29
CA GLY A 52 15.91 6.34 -10.60
C GLY A 52 15.05 7.60 -10.70
N ALA A 53 14.11 7.60 -11.66
CA ALA A 53 13.25 8.75 -11.94
C ALA A 53 12.29 9.12 -10.79
N LEU A 54 12.09 8.20 -9.84
CA LEU A 54 11.25 8.39 -8.66
C LEU A 54 12.06 8.60 -7.38
N SER A 55 13.39 8.76 -7.47
CA SER A 55 14.24 8.95 -6.29
C SER A 55 13.69 10.04 -5.36
N SER A 56 13.66 9.75 -4.07
CA SER A 56 13.14 10.62 -3.00
C SER A 56 11.63 10.91 -3.06
N GLN A 57 10.88 10.17 -3.88
CA GLN A 57 9.41 10.21 -3.91
C GLN A 57 8.83 8.96 -3.24
N SER A 58 7.55 9.05 -2.89
CA SER A 58 6.79 7.94 -2.30
C SER A 58 5.48 7.75 -3.04
N MET A 59 5.10 6.50 -3.28
CA MET A 59 3.76 6.14 -3.75
C MET A 59 2.94 5.57 -2.61
N THR A 60 1.70 6.02 -2.47
CA THR A 60 0.76 5.54 -1.46
C THR A 60 -0.32 4.71 -2.14
N LEU A 61 -0.62 3.53 -1.59
CA LEU A 61 -1.73 2.68 -2.00
C LEU A 61 -2.78 2.66 -0.88
N THR A 62 -3.96 3.22 -1.15
CA THR A 62 -5.08 3.29 -0.22
C THR A 62 -6.11 2.21 -0.55
N PRO A 63 -6.43 1.29 0.38
CA PRO A 63 -7.49 0.31 0.16
C PRO A 63 -8.87 0.93 0.37
N TYR A 64 -9.80 0.63 -0.53
CA TYR A 64 -11.22 0.97 -0.38
C TYR A 64 -12.05 -0.31 -0.26
N GLU A 65 -12.82 -0.42 0.80
CA GLU A 65 -13.73 -1.54 1.01
C GLU A 65 -14.93 -1.49 0.06
N ASN A 66 -15.51 -2.66 -0.24
CA ASN A 66 -16.80 -2.72 -0.91
C ASN A 66 -17.93 -2.22 0.02
N THR A 67 -19.10 -1.95 -0.55
CA THR A 67 -20.26 -1.46 0.23
C THR A 67 -20.81 -2.45 1.25
N ALA A 68 -20.49 -3.74 1.11
CA ALA A 68 -20.88 -4.80 2.04
C ALA A 68 -19.88 -4.95 3.22
N GLY A 69 -18.72 -4.28 3.15
CA GLY A 69 -17.60 -4.46 4.07
C GLY A 69 -16.86 -5.79 3.89
N GLY A 70 -15.68 -5.90 4.51
CA GLY A 70 -14.95 -7.16 4.65
C GLY A 70 -14.22 -7.65 3.39
N GLN A 71 -14.24 -6.88 2.31
CA GLN A 71 -13.36 -7.06 1.15
C GLN A 71 -12.94 -5.71 0.57
N ILE A 72 -11.72 -5.67 0.06
CA ILE A 72 -11.19 -4.52 -0.68
C ILE A 72 -11.79 -4.55 -2.09
N ALA A 73 -12.52 -3.51 -2.46
CA ALA A 73 -13.08 -3.32 -3.79
C ALA A 73 -12.01 -2.85 -4.79
N TYR A 74 -11.19 -1.87 -4.40
CA TYR A 74 -10.11 -1.33 -5.23
C TYR A 74 -9.02 -0.67 -4.38
N TRP A 75 -7.92 -0.36 -5.05
CA TRP A 75 -6.80 0.38 -4.48
C TRP A 75 -6.59 1.67 -5.26
N GLU A 76 -6.49 2.79 -4.55
CA GLU A 76 -6.11 4.08 -5.13
C GLU A 76 -4.62 4.31 -4.91
N CYS A 77 -3.90 4.70 -5.97
CA CYS A 77 -2.48 5.03 -5.93
C CYS A 77 -2.26 6.54 -6.11
N THR A 78 -1.53 7.14 -5.18
CA THR A 78 -1.20 8.58 -5.20
C THR A 78 0.24 8.84 -4.75
N GLY A 79 0.66 10.10 -4.66
CA GLY A 79 1.93 10.50 -4.02
C GLY A 79 3.10 10.78 -4.96
N LEU A 80 3.03 10.36 -6.23
CA LEU A 80 4.06 10.66 -7.22
C LEU A 80 3.83 12.02 -7.90
N THR A 81 4.91 12.74 -8.21
CA THR A 81 4.83 14.06 -8.86
C THR A 81 4.31 13.99 -10.30
N ASN A 82 4.65 12.92 -11.02
CA ASN A 82 4.13 12.66 -12.36
C ASN A 82 3.12 11.51 -12.32
N ALA A 83 1.84 11.82 -12.55
CA ALA A 83 0.78 10.82 -12.56
C ALA A 83 0.97 9.75 -13.64
N SER A 84 1.71 10.02 -14.72
CA SER A 84 2.04 9.01 -15.73
C SER A 84 3.00 7.91 -15.23
N HIS A 85 3.62 8.09 -14.06
CA HIS A 85 4.40 7.05 -13.40
C HIS A 85 3.56 6.15 -12.49
N LEU A 86 2.29 6.49 -12.25
CA LEU A 86 1.36 5.64 -11.52
C LEU A 86 0.82 4.56 -12.48
N PRO A 87 0.65 3.31 -12.02
CA PRO A 87 0.00 2.30 -12.83
C PRO A 87 -1.44 2.70 -13.13
N SER A 88 -1.89 2.47 -14.37
CA SER A 88 -3.22 2.87 -14.84
C SER A 88 -4.37 2.20 -14.09
N THR A 89 -4.12 1.03 -13.49
CA THR A 89 -5.11 0.23 -12.76
C THR A 89 -5.44 0.77 -11.36
N CYS A 90 -4.75 1.83 -10.95
CA CYS A 90 -4.87 2.41 -9.62
C CYS A 90 -4.82 3.95 -9.64
N ALA A 91 -4.94 4.55 -10.83
CA ALA A 91 -5.27 5.98 -10.93
C ALA A 91 -6.76 6.19 -10.55
N PRO A 92 -7.13 7.33 -9.95
CA PRO A 92 -8.52 7.66 -9.63
C PRO A 92 -9.43 7.77 -10.86
#